data_AF-A0A8J9WS32-F1
#
_entry.id   AF-A0A8J9WS32-F1
#
_cell.length_a   1.000
_cell.length_b   1.000
_cell.length_c   1.000
_cell.angle_alpha   90.00
_cell.angle_beta   90.00
_cell.angle_gamma   90.00
#
_symmetry.space_group_name_H-M   'P 1'
#
loop_
_entity.id
_entity.type
_entity.pdbx_description
1 polymer ?
#
loop_
_entity_poly.entity_id
_entity_poly.type
_entity_poly.pdbx_seq_one_letter_code
_entity_poly.pdbx_strand_id
1 'polypeptide(L)'
;MAYGERSTSSALRAWVGLVSFLQLGAALAVILITYFKLSHISKFSVDAGNRTYDATGTCLLNADTSKTDMCIYAYTLSGVSIIATFIVALFLCCTCNLCGCGSVLEFLFAAAGTAWWAIGAIVIMQRSFAADDANVANHSWRMAEWIICWVGCGLFLLLALLSFARMISDLCACCGGNNKRYP
;
A
#
# COMPACT_ATOMS: atom_id res chain seq x y z
N MET A 1 1.57 -10.03 -40.12
CA MET A 1 2.50 -9.69 -39.02
C MET A 1 1.69 -9.67 -37.73
N ALA A 2 1.63 -10.78 -36.97
CA ALA A 2 0.72 -10.89 -35.81
C ALA A 2 1.16 -11.95 -34.79
N TYR A 3 2.46 -12.07 -34.52
CA TYR A 3 2.98 -12.94 -33.45
C TYR A 3 3.60 -12.15 -32.28
N GLY A 4 3.77 -10.83 -32.41
CA GLY A 4 4.37 -9.98 -31.37
C GLY A 4 3.40 -9.49 -30.29
N GLU A 5 2.12 -9.26 -30.60
CA GLU A 5 1.16 -8.63 -29.67
C GLU A 5 0.56 -9.58 -28.62
N ARG A 6 0.58 -10.90 -28.83
CA ARG A 6 0.05 -11.86 -27.83
C ARG A 6 1.01 -12.12 -26.66
N SER A 7 2.32 -12.01 -26.89
CA SER A 7 3.33 -12.30 -25.87
C SER A 7 3.43 -11.18 -24.82
N THR A 8 3.29 -9.93 -25.24
CA THR A 8 3.33 -8.75 -24.37
C THR A 8 2.18 -8.71 -23.36
N SER A 9 0.98 -9.14 -23.75
CA SER A 9 -0.22 -9.15 -22.89
C SER A 9 -0.07 -10.09 -21.67
N SER A 10 0.48 -11.30 -21.88
CA SER A 10 0.67 -12.28 -20.80
C SER A 10 1.77 -11.86 -19.83
N ALA A 11 2.89 -11.31 -20.34
CA ALA A 11 3.98 -10.81 -19.52
C ALA A 11 3.52 -9.62 -18.65
N LEU A 12 2.79 -8.66 -19.22
CA LEU A 12 2.23 -7.53 -18.47
C LEU A 12 1.30 -8.01 -17.35
N ARG A 13 0.45 -9.02 -17.61
CA ARG A 13 -0.44 -9.63 -16.60
C ARG A 13 0.34 -10.24 -15.44
N ALA A 14 1.40 -10.98 -15.74
CA ALA A 14 2.30 -11.53 -14.72
C ALA A 14 2.99 -10.43 -13.90
N TRP A 15 3.46 -9.36 -14.55
CA TRP A 15 4.08 -8.22 -13.87
C TRP A 15 3.14 -7.50 -12.91
N VAL A 16 1.88 -7.24 -13.31
CA VAL A 16 0.90 -6.64 -12.42
C VAL A 16 0.60 -7.54 -11.23
N GLY A 17 0.42 -8.85 -11.45
CA GLY A 17 0.24 -9.80 -10.35
C GLY A 17 1.41 -9.80 -9.37
N LEU A 18 2.65 -9.79 -9.88
CA LEU A 18 3.86 -9.73 -9.06
C LEU A 18 3.94 -8.42 -8.25
N VAL A 19 3.68 -7.28 -8.89
CA VAL A 19 3.72 -5.97 -8.22
C VAL A 19 2.63 -5.87 -7.14
N SER A 20 1.41 -6.34 -7.41
CA SER A 20 0.33 -6.39 -6.42
C SER A 20 0.67 -7.30 -5.23
N PHE A 21 1.35 -8.43 -5.47
CA PHE A 21 1.83 -9.29 -4.40
C PHE A 21 2.89 -8.60 -3.53
N LEU A 22 3.83 -7.89 -4.16
CA LEU A 22 4.86 -7.11 -3.46
C LEU A 22 4.25 -5.95 -2.65
N GLN A 23 3.18 -5.31 -3.14
CA GLN A 23 2.46 -4.27 -2.40
C GLN A 23 1.83 -4.82 -1.11
N LEU A 24 1.20 -6.00 -1.18
CA LEU A 24 0.69 -6.70 0.00
C LEU A 24 1.84 -7.07 0.96
N GLY A 25 2.96 -7.54 0.42
CA GLY A 25 4.16 -7.82 1.20
C GLY A 25 4.69 -6.58 1.94
N ALA A 26 4.74 -5.42 1.27
CA ALA A 26 5.15 -4.16 1.89
C ALA A 26 4.17 -3.71 2.99
N ALA A 27 2.86 -3.82 2.76
CA ALA A 27 1.84 -3.52 3.77
C ALA A 27 1.96 -4.42 5.00
N LEU A 28 2.16 -5.73 4.80
CA LEU A 28 2.38 -6.68 5.89
C LEU A 28 3.69 -6.41 6.63
N ALA A 29 4.76 -6.05 5.91
CA ALA A 29 6.04 -5.72 6.52
C ALA A 29 5.93 -4.52 7.46
N VAL A 30 5.23 -3.45 7.05
CA VAL A 30 4.97 -2.30 7.93
C VAL A 30 4.23 -2.76 9.19
N ILE A 31 3.11 -3.47 9.06
CA ILE A 31 2.34 -3.98 10.22
C ILE A 31 3.22 -4.80 11.18
N LEU A 32 4.02 -5.72 10.65
CA LEU A 32 4.87 -6.60 11.46
C LEU A 32 6.00 -5.83 12.16
N ILE A 33 6.63 -4.88 11.48
CA ILE A 33 7.69 -4.04 12.08
C ILE A 33 7.07 -3.15 13.15
N THR A 34 5.95 -2.48 12.86
CA THR A 34 5.24 -1.65 13.83
C THR A 34 4.88 -2.48 15.07
N TYR A 35 4.33 -3.69 14.88
CA TYR A 35 3.92 -4.56 15.99
C TYR A 35 5.09 -5.08 16.82
N PHE A 36 6.08 -5.73 16.20
CA PHE A 36 7.13 -6.44 16.92
C PHE A 36 8.30 -5.57 17.37
N LYS A 37 8.55 -4.43 16.72
CA LYS A 37 9.76 -3.63 16.94
C LYS A 37 9.50 -2.24 17.48
N LEU A 38 8.35 -1.64 17.16
CA LEU A 38 8.08 -0.24 17.48
C LEU A 38 6.93 -0.04 18.47
N SER A 39 6.02 -1.00 18.57
CA SER A 39 4.95 -1.00 19.56
C SER A 39 5.34 -1.86 20.75
N HIS A 40 5.22 -1.31 21.95
CA HIS A 40 5.39 -2.06 23.18
C HIS A 40 4.25 -1.68 24.13
N ILE A 41 3.47 -2.66 24.58
CA ILE A 41 2.40 -2.43 25.55
C ILE A 41 3.02 -2.56 26.93
N SER A 42 3.33 -1.41 27.53
CA SER A 42 4.20 -1.37 28.71
C SER A 42 3.41 -1.45 30.01
N LYS A 43 2.15 -0.99 30.05
CA LYS A 43 1.34 -1.00 31.28
C LYS A 43 -0.14 -1.21 30.97
N PHE A 44 -0.71 -2.28 31.53
CA PHE A 44 -2.15 -2.45 31.67
C PHE A 44 -2.44 -2.31 33.17
N SER A 45 -2.96 -1.16 33.59
CA SER A 45 -3.34 -0.95 34.98
C SER A 45 -4.87 -0.89 35.08
N VAL A 46 -5.43 -1.77 35.90
CA VAL A 46 -6.87 -1.79 36.19
C VAL A 46 -7.03 -1.26 37.60
N ASP A 47 -7.53 -0.03 37.72
CA ASP A 47 -7.88 0.51 39.01
C ASP A 47 -9.32 0.09 39.36
N ALA A 48 -9.44 -0.97 40.17
CA ALA A 48 -10.71 -1.57 40.56
C ALA A 48 -11.60 -0.61 41.39
N GLY A 49 -11.02 0.45 41.98
CA GLY A 49 -11.75 1.44 42.76
C GLY A 49 -12.52 2.45 41.91
N ASN A 50 -12.05 2.75 40.69
CA ASN A 50 -12.59 3.82 39.85
C ASN A 50 -13.14 3.36 38.48
N ARG A 51 -13.10 2.05 38.19
CA ARG A 51 -13.50 1.46 36.88
C ARG A 51 -12.83 2.15 35.67
N THR A 52 -11.64 2.69 35.87
CA THR A 52 -10.85 3.31 34.81
C THR A 52 -9.85 2.30 34.29
N TYR A 53 -9.88 2.08 32.97
CA TYR A 53 -8.93 1.23 32.25
C TYR A 53 -7.83 2.14 31.71
N ASP A 54 -6.63 2.09 32.29
CA ASP A 54 -5.46 2.81 31.76
C ASP A 54 -4.54 1.80 31.08
N ALA A 55 -4.64 1.75 29.76
CA ALA A 55 -3.76 0.97 28.89
C ALA A 55 -2.75 1.91 28.25
N THR A 56 -1.58 2.05 28.87
CA THR A 56 -0.51 2.90 28.34
C THR A 56 0.32 2.07 27.34
N GLY A 57 0.00 2.22 26.05
CA GLY A 57 0.81 1.71 24.95
C GLY A 57 1.96 2.68 24.64
N THR A 58 3.15 2.15 24.36
CA THR A 58 4.28 2.96 23.89
C THR A 58 4.54 2.75 22.41
N CYS A 59 4.76 3.84 21.69
CA CYS A 59 5.08 3.83 20.26
C CYS A 59 6.42 4.53 20.01
N LEU A 60 7.43 3.76 19.59
CA LEU A 60 8.79 4.23 19.34
C LEU A 60 8.96 4.97 18.00
N LEU A 61 7.86 5.11 17.24
CA LEU A 61 7.82 5.82 15.96
C LEU A 61 7.63 7.34 16.13
N ASN A 62 7.37 7.80 17.35
CA ASN A 62 7.18 9.20 17.68
C ASN A 62 8.20 9.66 18.74
N ALA A 63 8.50 10.96 18.76
CA ALA A 63 9.34 11.56 19.80
C ALA A 63 8.71 11.42 21.19
N ASP A 64 7.38 11.57 21.25
CA ASP A 64 6.58 11.32 22.44
C ASP A 64 6.10 9.87 22.42
N THR A 65 6.84 9.01 23.10
CA THR A 65 6.60 7.56 23.11
C THR A 65 5.34 7.16 23.88
N SER A 66 4.76 8.07 24.69
CA SER A 66 3.50 7.85 25.40
C SER A 66 2.27 7.91 24.48
N LYS A 67 2.42 8.46 23.27
CA LYS A 67 1.35 8.60 22.29
C LYS A 67 1.40 7.47 21.27
N THR A 68 0.33 6.69 21.21
CA THR A 68 0.20 5.56 20.26
C THR A 68 -0.22 5.97 18.86
N ASP A 69 -0.54 7.26 18.64
CA ASP A 69 -1.15 7.78 17.40
C ASP A 69 -0.37 7.41 16.14
N MET A 70 0.97 7.42 16.21
CA MET A 70 1.81 7.14 15.04
C MET A 70 1.83 5.65 14.67
N CYS A 71 1.79 4.76 15.66
CA CYS A 71 1.69 3.32 15.40
C CYS A 71 0.31 2.99 14.85
N ILE A 72 -0.75 3.62 15.39
CA ILE A 72 -2.12 3.50 14.85
C ILE A 72 -2.17 4.01 13.40
N TYR A 73 -1.50 5.13 13.12
CA TYR A 73 -1.40 5.66 11.76
C TYR A 73 -0.72 4.68 10.80
N ALA A 74 0.40 4.07 11.18
CA ALA A 74 1.08 3.04 10.38
C ALA A 74 0.16 1.82 10.10
N TYR A 75 -0.55 1.33 11.12
CA TYR A 75 -1.55 0.27 10.93
C TYR A 75 -2.68 0.68 9.98
N THR A 76 -3.14 1.92 10.07
CA THR A 76 -4.21 2.45 9.22
C THR A 76 -3.74 2.56 7.77
N LEU A 77 -2.52 3.08 7.56
CA LEU A 77 -1.89 3.21 6.24
C LEU A 77 -1.86 1.86 5.52
N SER A 78 -1.35 0.82 6.20
CA SER A 78 -1.25 -0.53 5.66
C SER A 78 -2.60 -1.25 5.56
N GLY A 79 -3.45 -1.13 6.58
CA GLY A 79 -4.76 -1.80 6.63
C GLY A 79 -5.70 -1.31 5.53
N VAL A 80 -5.80 0.01 5.34
CA VAL A 80 -6.60 0.61 4.24
C VAL A 80 -6.11 0.10 2.89
N SER A 81 -4.79 -0.02 2.71
CA SER A 81 -4.20 -0.49 1.46
C SER A 81 -4.52 -1.95 1.16
N ILE A 82 -4.50 -2.83 2.18
CA ILE A 82 -4.88 -4.24 2.03
C ILE A 82 -6.36 -4.36 1.63
N ILE A 83 -7.24 -3.62 2.31
CA ILE A 83 -8.68 -3.62 2.03
C ILE A 83 -8.94 -3.07 0.63
N ALA A 84 -8.30 -1.96 0.24
CA ALA A 84 -8.45 -1.37 -1.08
C ALA A 84 -8.02 -2.36 -2.18
N THR A 85 -6.88 -3.03 -2.02
CA THR A 85 -6.42 -4.06 -2.97
C THR A 85 -7.39 -5.23 -3.06
N PHE A 86 -8.00 -5.65 -1.95
CA PHE A 86 -9.01 -6.70 -1.94
C PHE A 86 -10.29 -6.29 -2.69
N ILE A 87 -10.76 -5.06 -2.46
CA ILE A 87 -11.92 -4.50 -3.16
C ILE A 87 -11.67 -4.45 -4.67
N VAL A 88 -10.50 -3.97 -5.09
CA VAL A 88 -10.10 -3.95 -6.51
C VAL A 88 -10.09 -5.35 -7.10
N ALA A 89 -9.51 -6.34 -6.40
CA ALA A 89 -9.51 -7.72 -6.86
C ALA A 89 -10.94 -8.30 -7.03
N LEU A 90 -11.86 -8.00 -6.10
CA LEU A 90 -13.27 -8.38 -6.23
C LEU A 90 -13.93 -7.70 -7.43
N PHE A 91 -13.72 -6.40 -7.62
CA PHE A 91 -14.28 -5.68 -8.77
C PHE A 91 -13.78 -6.24 -10.10
N LEU A 92 -12.48 -6.56 -10.20
CA LEU A 92 -11.94 -7.17 -11.41
C LEU A 92 -12.52 -8.56 -11.68
N CYS A 93 -12.78 -9.33 -10.62
CA CYS A 93 -13.43 -10.64 -10.73
C CYS A 93 -14.89 -10.50 -11.18
N CYS A 94 -15.65 -9.57 -10.61
CA CYS A 94 -17.07 -9.38 -10.90
C CYS A 94 -17.35 -8.70 -12.26
N THR A 95 -16.46 -7.83 -12.73
CA THR A 95 -16.68 -7.04 -13.96
C THR A 95 -16.23 -7.74 -15.23
N CYS A 96 -15.64 -8.94 -15.14
CA CYS A 96 -15.21 -9.77 -16.28
C CYS A 96 -14.51 -8.98 -17.42
N ASN A 97 -13.81 -7.90 -17.08
CA ASN A 97 -13.10 -7.03 -18.00
C ASN A 97 -13.94 -6.53 -19.21
N LEU A 98 -15.21 -6.18 -19.00
CA LEU A 98 -16.07 -5.55 -20.02
C LEU A 98 -15.37 -4.30 -20.61
N CYS A 99 -14.87 -4.44 -21.84
CA CYS A 99 -14.23 -3.40 -22.67
C CYS A 99 -13.15 -2.53 -21.96
N GLY A 100 -12.23 -3.13 -21.21
CA GLY A 100 -11.09 -2.39 -20.63
C GLY A 100 -11.45 -1.43 -19.50
N CYS A 101 -12.71 -1.45 -19.00
CA CYS A 101 -13.10 -0.68 -17.82
C CYS A 101 -12.27 -1.09 -16.57
N GLY A 102 -11.82 -2.34 -16.54
CA GLY A 102 -10.92 -2.85 -15.49
C GLY A 102 -9.57 -2.13 -15.43
N SER A 103 -8.95 -1.79 -16.58
CA SER A 103 -7.64 -1.14 -16.60
C SER A 103 -7.69 0.32 -16.15
N VAL A 104 -8.82 1.01 -16.42
CA VAL A 104 -9.07 2.36 -15.89
C VAL A 104 -9.20 2.33 -14.37
N LEU A 105 -9.95 1.37 -13.83
CA LEU A 105 -10.16 1.26 -12.39
C LEU A 105 -8.85 0.88 -11.67
N GLU A 106 -8.07 -0.06 -12.23
CA GLU A 106 -6.72 -0.37 -11.73
C GLU A 106 -5.83 0.88 -11.69
N PHE A 107 -5.83 1.70 -12.75
CA PHE A 107 -5.04 2.94 -12.80
C PHE A 107 -5.46 3.93 -11.70
N LEU A 108 -6.75 4.20 -11.54
CA LEU A 108 -7.25 5.14 -10.55
C LEU A 108 -6.90 4.69 -9.12
N PHE A 109 -7.07 3.40 -8.81
CA PHE A 109 -6.70 2.86 -7.51
C PHE A 109 -5.19 2.86 -7.29
N ALA A 110 -4.39 2.55 -8.31
CA ALA A 110 -2.94 2.60 -8.20
C ALA A 110 -2.42 4.04 -8.02
N ALA A 111 -3.02 5.02 -8.70
CA ALA A 111 -2.70 6.44 -8.52
C ALA A 111 -3.07 6.93 -7.11
N ALA A 112 -4.28 6.59 -6.63
CA ALA A 112 -4.71 6.90 -5.28
C ALA A 112 -3.82 6.22 -4.23
N GLY A 113 -3.46 4.95 -4.44
CA GLY A 113 -2.51 4.22 -3.59
C GLY A 113 -1.13 4.86 -3.58
N THR A 114 -0.64 5.33 -4.73
CA THR A 114 0.63 6.06 -4.81
C THR A 114 0.61 7.31 -3.95
N ALA A 115 -0.45 8.13 -4.08
CA ALA A 115 -0.61 9.33 -3.27
C ALA A 115 -0.73 9.02 -1.78
N TRP A 116 -1.51 7.99 -1.42
CA TRP A 116 -1.70 7.54 -0.04
C TRP A 116 -0.38 7.11 0.61
N TRP A 117 0.41 6.29 -0.08
CA TRP A 117 1.70 5.83 0.41
C TRP A 117 2.77 6.93 0.42
N ALA A 118 2.73 7.88 -0.53
CA ALA A 118 3.63 9.03 -0.52
C ALA A 118 3.40 9.93 0.70
N ILE A 119 2.13 10.24 1.00
CA ILE A 119 1.76 11.02 2.20
C ILE A 119 2.21 10.27 3.47
N GLY A 120 1.91 8.97 3.54
CA GLY A 120 2.33 8.11 4.65
C GLY A 120 3.84 8.10 4.86
N ALA A 121 4.61 7.96 3.78
CA ALA A 121 6.07 7.96 3.82
C ALA A 121 6.63 9.28 4.37
N ILE A 122 6.10 10.42 3.92
CA ILE A 122 6.52 11.74 4.40
C ILE A 122 6.23 11.91 5.88
N VAL A 123 5.02 11.55 6.32
CA VAL A 123 4.60 11.68 7.73
C VAL A 123 5.47 10.80 8.63
N ILE A 124 5.66 9.54 8.28
CA ILE A 124 6.46 8.60 9.08
C ILE A 124 7.93 9.02 9.10
N MET A 125 8.47 9.50 7.98
CA MET A 125 9.84 10.01 7.90
C MET A 125 10.07 11.22 8.81
N GLN A 126 9.19 12.22 8.76
CA GLN A 126 9.29 13.41 9.63
C GLN A 126 9.25 13.04 11.12
N ARG A 127 8.38 12.09 11.48
CA ARG A 127 8.24 11.61 12.87
C ARG A 127 9.43 10.76 13.30
N SER A 128 10.01 10.01 12.38
CA SER A 128 11.22 9.22 12.64
C SER A 128 12.40 10.13 12.96
N PHE A 129 12.60 11.21 12.21
CA PHE A 129 13.66 12.20 12.52
C PHE A 129 13.42 12.91 13.85
N ALA A 130 12.18 13.32 14.14
CA ALA A 130 11.87 13.90 15.45
C ALA A 130 12.15 12.91 16.61
N ALA A 131 11.91 11.61 16.41
CA ALA A 131 12.23 10.57 17.38
C ALA A 131 13.74 10.33 17.52
N ASP A 132 14.50 10.49 16.42
CA ASP A 132 15.96 10.43 16.43
C ASP A 132 16.55 11.61 17.21
N ASP A 133 16.07 12.82 16.97
CA ASP A 133 16.47 14.04 17.71
C ASP A 133 16.15 13.92 19.22
N ALA A 134 15.07 13.22 19.56
CA ALA A 134 14.68 12.92 20.93
C ALA A 134 15.42 11.71 21.55
N ASN A 135 16.40 11.11 20.84
CA ASN A 135 17.16 9.93 21.26
C ASN A 135 16.30 8.71 21.65
N VAL A 136 15.16 8.52 20.97
CA VAL A 136 14.30 7.34 21.17
C VAL A 136 15.02 6.09 20.65
N ALA A 137 14.95 4.98 21.39
CA ALA A 137 15.58 3.71 21.00
C ALA A 137 15.03 3.15 19.66
N ASN A 138 15.75 2.23 19.00
CA ASN A 138 15.36 1.55 17.75
C ASN A 138 15.39 2.39 16.44
N HIS A 139 16.37 3.27 16.29
CA HIS A 139 16.60 4.06 15.06
C HIS A 139 16.60 3.23 13.77
N SER A 140 17.30 2.08 13.74
CA SER A 140 17.39 1.25 12.53
C SER A 140 16.03 0.71 12.07
N TRP A 141 15.13 0.41 13.01
CA TRP A 141 13.78 -0.09 12.69
C TRP A 141 12.84 1.02 12.24
N ARG A 142 12.94 2.22 12.83
CA ARG A 142 12.26 3.42 12.31
C ARG A 142 12.69 3.73 10.88
N MET A 143 13.99 3.63 10.60
CA MET A 143 14.51 3.85 9.25
C MET A 143 13.96 2.85 8.25
N ALA A 144 13.94 1.56 8.62
CA ALA A 144 13.35 0.53 7.78
C ALA A 144 11.88 0.81 7.44
N GLU A 145 11.09 1.31 8.40
CA GLU A 145 9.66 1.57 8.20
C GLU A 145 9.40 2.66 7.15
N TRP A 146 10.03 3.83 7.25
CA TRP A 146 9.81 4.89 6.24
C TRP A 146 10.43 4.53 4.88
N ILE A 147 11.51 3.74 4.83
CA ILE A 147 12.06 3.21 3.57
C ILE A 147 11.06 2.26 2.89
N ILE A 148 10.45 1.34 3.65
CA ILE A 148 9.43 0.43 3.12
C ILE A 148 8.20 1.21 2.62
N CYS A 149 7.83 2.32 3.27
CA CYS A 149 6.77 3.19 2.77
C CYS A 149 7.12 3.81 1.40
N TRP A 150 8.36 4.24 1.17
CA TRP A 150 8.80 4.69 -0.16
C TRP A 150 8.83 3.57 -1.19
N VAL A 151 9.26 2.36 -0.80
CA VAL A 151 9.19 1.19 -1.68
C VAL A 151 7.74 0.89 -2.05
N GLY A 152 6.81 0.93 -1.09
CA GLY A 152 5.37 0.79 -1.33
C GLY A 152 4.84 1.85 -2.30
N CYS A 153 5.20 3.12 -2.10
CA CYS A 153 4.88 4.20 -3.03
C CYS A 153 5.40 3.91 -4.45
N GLY A 154 6.65 3.48 -4.58
CA GLY A 154 7.25 3.11 -5.87
C GLY A 154 6.53 1.94 -6.54
N LEU A 155 6.09 0.93 -5.77
CA LEU A 155 5.32 -0.20 -6.29
C LEU A 155 3.93 0.22 -6.78
N PHE A 156 3.24 1.11 -6.06
CA PHE A 156 1.95 1.66 -6.51
C PHE A 156 2.11 2.53 -7.76
N LEU A 157 3.19 3.32 -7.83
CA LEU A 157 3.49 4.12 -9.02
C LEU A 157 3.78 3.23 -10.23
N LEU A 158 4.58 2.18 -10.06
CA LEU A 158 4.88 1.22 -11.12
C LEU A 158 3.59 0.54 -11.61
N LEU A 159 2.70 0.14 -10.70
CA LEU A 159 1.40 -0.41 -11.06
C LEU A 159 0.57 0.61 -11.85
N ALA A 160 0.53 1.87 -11.42
CA ALA A 160 -0.19 2.92 -12.14
C ALA A 160 0.35 3.10 -13.56
N LEU A 161 1.68 3.11 -13.75
CA LEU A 161 2.30 3.20 -15.08
C LEU A 161 1.96 1.99 -15.96
N LEU A 162 1.97 0.78 -15.40
CA LEU A 162 1.62 -0.43 -16.13
C LEU A 162 0.13 -0.46 -16.52
N SER A 163 -0.77 -0.09 -15.62
CA SER A 163 -2.21 -0.01 -15.89
C SER A 163 -2.53 1.12 -16.88
N PHE A 164 -1.82 2.25 -16.81
CA PHE A 164 -1.92 3.33 -17.79
C PHE A 164 -1.48 2.88 -19.19
N ALA A 165 -0.36 2.16 -19.29
CA ALA A 165 0.10 1.60 -20.57
C ALA A 165 -0.93 0.64 -21.18
N ARG A 166 -1.58 -0.20 -20.37
CA ARG A 166 -2.67 -1.08 -20.81
C ARG A 166 -3.92 -0.31 -21.25
N MET A 167 -4.29 0.71 -20.48
CA MET A 167 -5.43 1.57 -20.80
C MET A 167 -5.25 2.20 -22.19
N ILE A 168 -4.06 2.70 -22.52
CA ILE A 168 -3.74 3.24 -23.85
C ILE A 168 -3.86 2.15 -24.93
N SER A 169 -3.32 0.95 -24.70
CA SER A 169 -3.43 -0.13 -25.69
C SER A 169 -4.86 -0.60 -25.92
N ASP A 170 -5.68 -0.67 -24.87
CA ASP A 170 -7.08 -1.11 -24.95
C ASP A 170 -7.96 -0.05 -25.63
N LEU A 171 -7.72 1.24 -25.36
CA LEU A 171 -8.38 2.35 -26.05
C LEU A 171 -8.04 2.38 -27.54
N CYS A 172 -6.77 2.16 -27.91
CA CYS A 172 -6.37 2.06 -29.31
C CYS A 172 -7.01 0.84 -30.01
N ALA A 173 -7.18 -0.28 -29.32
CA ALA A 173 -7.84 -1.46 -29.88
C ALA A 173 -9.37 -1.30 -30.02
N CYS A 174 -10.02 -0.53 -29.14
CA CYS A 174 -11.46 -0.28 -29.19
C CYS A 174 -11.85 0.88 -30.13
N CYS A 175 -11.03 1.94 -30.23
CA CYS A 175 -11.25 3.08 -31.13
C CYS A 175 -10.64 2.88 -32.52
N GLY A 176 -9.59 2.06 -32.64
CA GLY A 176 -9.03 1.62 -33.91
C GLY A 176 -9.90 0.52 -34.51
N GLY A 177 -11.07 0.88 -35.01
CA GLY A 177 -12.04 -0.03 -35.62
C GLY A 177 -11.38 -0.94 -36.65
N ASN A 178 -11.06 -2.16 -36.24
CA ASN A 178 -10.64 -3.22 -37.13
C ASN A 178 -11.61 -4.38 -36.97
N ASN A 179 -12.49 -4.49 -37.97
CA ASN A 179 -13.41 -5.56 -38.29
C ASN A 179 -12.75 -6.95 -38.30
N LYS A 180 -12.33 -7.48 -37.14
CA LYS A 180 -11.86 -8.86 -37.03
C LYS A 180 -12.45 -9.59 -35.84
N ARG A 181 -13.72 -9.96 -36.07
CA ARG A 181 -14.26 -11.32 -35.95
C ARG A 181 -14.14 -12.00 -34.57
N TYR A 182 -15.28 -12.04 -33.89
CA TYR A 182 -15.80 -13.25 -33.23
C TYR A 182 -15.50 -14.50 -34.09
N PRO A 183 -15.13 -15.62 -33.46
CA PRO A 183 -16.13 -16.49 -32.84
C PRO A 183 -16.21 -16.36 -31.32
#